data_AF-A0AA38CVR4-F1
#
_entry.id   AF-A0AA38CVR4-F1
#
_cell.length_a   1.000
_cell.length_b   1.000
_cell.length_c   1.000
_cell.angle_alpha   90.00
_cell.angle_beta   90.00
_cell.angle_gamma   90.00
#
_symmetry.space_group_name_H-M   'P 1'
#
loop_
_entity.id
_entity.type
_entity.pdbx_description
1 polymer ?
#
loop_
_entity_poly.entity_id
_entity_poly.type
_entity_poly.pdbx_seq_one_letter_code
_entity_poly.pdbx_strand_id
1 'polypeptide(L)'
;MKKFLFPLGLLFALLLVGCQSSSSAKAQQNNQSNQSSNTTQASEDIKASQQSETTIEKSATPTLFVHGHQGTVNSFRSMINYMEEENIAEREMVVTVHPDGSLDTEGELSGERTNPIIQVIFEDNVNNEWNQTEWIQNTLSSLKEDYQLDQVNLVGHSMGGVSSYRYMGTYGQEESLPEINKFIGLGAPFNDFINTSDHQSLDDLLDNGPEELSERYQDFEELTPQISQDTKILLIAGQLSESDFSDGMVPLTSALSVYPLLEANEFDVDYSIVNGQNAQHSMLHENNQVNEQIAQFLWE
;
A
#
# COMPACT_ATOMS: atom_id res chain seq x y z
N MET A 1 -39.77 38.11 12.92
CA MET A 1 -40.62 36.91 13.07
C MET A 1 -39.71 35.76 13.46
N LYS A 2 -39.95 35.16 14.63
CA LYS A 2 -39.16 34.05 15.18
C LYS A 2 -39.37 32.78 14.35
N LYS A 3 -38.31 32.01 14.07
CA LYS A 3 -38.44 30.59 13.73
C LYS A 3 -37.48 29.78 14.61
N PHE A 4 -38.07 28.74 15.19
CA PHE A 4 -37.58 27.90 16.26
C PHE A 4 -36.59 26.84 15.76
N LEU A 5 -35.60 26.53 16.59
CA LEU A 5 -34.87 25.26 16.60
C LEU A 5 -35.77 24.14 17.15
N PHE A 6 -35.58 22.92 16.63
CA PHE A 6 -35.85 21.66 17.34
C PHE A 6 -34.80 20.62 16.92
N PRO A 7 -34.14 19.92 17.87
CA PRO A 7 -33.32 18.75 17.58
C PRO A 7 -34.15 17.47 17.71
N LEU A 8 -33.93 16.51 16.81
CA LEU A 8 -34.50 15.16 16.89
C LEU A 8 -33.47 14.25 17.57
N GLY A 9 -33.75 13.86 18.82
CA GLY A 9 -32.98 12.85 19.53
C GLY A 9 -33.37 11.45 19.07
N LEU A 10 -32.37 10.63 18.71
CA LEU A 10 -32.54 9.22 18.42
C LEU A 10 -32.33 8.41 19.72
N LEU A 11 -33.39 7.74 20.17
CA LEU A 11 -33.35 6.80 21.30
C LEU A 11 -32.96 5.41 20.77
N PHE A 12 -31.82 4.87 21.20
CA PHE A 12 -31.45 3.47 20.96
C PHE A 12 -32.11 2.58 22.03
N ALA A 13 -32.98 1.66 21.59
CA ALA A 13 -33.57 0.65 22.45
C ALA A 13 -32.71 -0.63 22.44
N LEU A 14 -32.12 -0.96 23.59
CA LEU A 14 -31.51 -2.27 23.86
C LEU A 14 -32.61 -3.30 24.08
N LEU A 15 -32.55 -4.42 23.34
CA LEU A 15 -33.28 -5.65 23.66
C LEU A 15 -32.29 -6.74 24.05
N LEU A 16 -32.32 -7.09 25.34
CA LEU A 16 -31.70 -8.27 25.94
C LEU A 16 -32.81 -9.27 26.29
N VAL A 17 -32.79 -10.45 25.68
CA VAL A 17 -33.35 -11.73 26.20
C VAL A 17 -32.56 -12.82 25.45
N GLY A 18 -31.90 -13.83 26.03
CA GLY A 18 -32.09 -14.51 27.31
C GLY A 18 -32.19 -16.02 27.00
N CYS A 19 -31.17 -16.77 27.41
CA CYS A 19 -30.96 -18.20 27.16
C CYS A 19 -32.13 -19.11 27.58
N GLN A 20 -32.28 -20.26 26.91
CA GLN A 20 -32.70 -21.50 27.58
C GLN A 20 -32.21 -22.76 26.85
N SER A 21 -31.54 -23.61 27.63
CA SER A 21 -31.02 -24.93 27.31
C SER A 21 -31.93 -26.03 27.84
N SER A 22 -32.06 -27.13 27.10
CA SER A 22 -32.25 -28.52 27.57
C SER A 22 -32.46 -29.40 26.32
N SER A 23 -32.15 -30.70 26.22
CA SER A 23 -31.16 -31.60 26.79
C SER A 23 -31.47 -32.99 26.20
N SER A 24 -30.43 -33.72 25.77
CA SER A 24 -30.32 -35.20 25.85
C SER A 24 -31.15 -36.11 24.91
N ALA A 25 -30.45 -36.88 24.05
CA ALA A 25 -30.53 -38.35 24.04
C ALA A 25 -29.33 -38.98 23.30
N LYS A 26 -28.68 -39.95 23.95
CA LYS A 26 -27.59 -40.82 23.47
C LYS A 26 -28.15 -42.16 22.96
N ALA A 27 -27.50 -42.77 21.96
CA ALA A 27 -27.15 -44.20 21.84
C ALA A 27 -26.51 -44.45 20.45
N GLN A 28 -25.20 -44.68 20.28
CA GLN A 28 -24.46 -45.96 20.35
C GLN A 28 -25.02 -47.13 19.51
N GLN A 29 -24.37 -47.49 18.38
CA GLN A 29 -23.53 -48.71 18.23
C GLN A 29 -23.08 -49.01 16.77
N ASN A 30 -21.75 -49.10 16.60
CA ASN A 30 -20.91 -50.11 15.94
C ASN A 30 -21.19 -50.78 14.55
N ASN A 31 -20.11 -50.71 13.76
CA ASN A 31 -19.37 -51.78 13.04
C ASN A 31 -19.64 -52.15 11.56
N GLN A 32 -18.61 -51.82 10.76
CA GLN A 32 -17.87 -52.63 9.77
C GLN A 32 -18.62 -53.26 8.56
N SER A 33 -18.15 -52.93 7.34
CA SER A 33 -17.24 -53.81 6.57
C SER A 33 -16.84 -53.24 5.18
N ASN A 34 -15.51 -53.22 4.97
CA ASN A 34 -14.68 -53.63 3.83
C ASN A 34 -14.80 -53.12 2.37
N GLN A 35 -13.61 -52.68 1.90
CA GLN A 35 -12.91 -52.90 0.60
C GLN A 35 -13.51 -52.24 -0.66
N SER A 36 -12.75 -51.61 -1.57
CA SER A 36 -11.41 -51.91 -2.11
C SER A 36 -10.79 -50.62 -2.68
N SER A 37 -9.62 -50.18 -2.22
CA SER A 37 -8.31 -50.28 -2.89
C SER A 37 -8.26 -49.81 -4.36
N ASN A 38 -7.62 -48.67 -4.59
CA ASN A 38 -6.54 -48.57 -5.56
C ASN A 38 -5.50 -47.55 -5.09
N THR A 39 -4.30 -48.08 -4.85
CA THR A 39 -3.09 -47.42 -4.39
C THR A 39 -2.28 -47.00 -5.62
N THR A 40 -1.61 -45.86 -5.58
CA THR A 40 -0.30 -45.70 -6.25
C THR A 40 0.61 -44.92 -5.30
N GLN A 41 1.71 -45.58 -4.94
CA GLN A 41 2.83 -45.17 -4.09
C GLN A 41 3.54 -43.94 -4.69
N ALA A 42 3.80 -42.89 -3.91
CA ALA A 42 4.89 -42.70 -2.94
C ALA A 42 6.21 -42.27 -3.60
N SER A 43 6.63 -41.05 -3.26
CA SER A 43 8.02 -40.71 -2.98
C SER A 43 8.01 -39.50 -2.04
N GLU A 44 8.10 -39.80 -0.75
CA GLU A 44 8.51 -38.87 0.29
C GLU A 44 9.97 -38.49 0.02
N ASP A 45 10.20 -37.23 -0.36
CA ASP A 45 11.46 -36.55 -0.12
C ASP A 45 11.17 -35.41 0.84
N ILE A 46 11.46 -35.65 2.12
CA ILE A 46 11.56 -34.62 3.15
C ILE A 46 12.79 -33.79 2.79
N LYS A 47 12.63 -32.79 1.93
CA LYS A 47 13.53 -31.63 1.95
C LYS A 47 13.12 -30.79 3.15
N ALA A 48 13.90 -30.91 4.22
CA ALA A 48 14.00 -29.86 5.22
C ALA A 48 14.27 -28.56 4.47
N SER A 49 13.26 -27.69 4.39
CA SER A 49 13.44 -26.31 3.99
C SER A 49 14.35 -25.69 5.04
N GLN A 50 15.62 -25.54 4.71
CA GLN A 50 16.44 -24.54 5.36
C GLN A 50 15.79 -23.20 4.99
N GLN A 51 15.02 -22.62 5.90
CA GLN A 51 14.85 -21.17 5.94
C GLN A 51 16.28 -20.61 5.94
N SER A 52 16.76 -20.15 4.79
CA SER A 52 17.83 -19.16 4.82
C SER A 52 17.21 -17.97 5.51
N GLU A 53 17.73 -17.59 6.67
CA GLU A 53 17.44 -16.28 7.25
C GLU A 53 17.83 -15.26 6.18
N THR A 54 16.82 -14.71 5.49
CA THR A 54 17.03 -13.59 4.58
C THR A 54 17.55 -12.45 5.46
N THR A 55 18.74 -11.95 5.11
CA THR A 55 19.40 -10.92 5.90
C THR A 55 18.93 -9.58 5.37
N ILE A 56 18.23 -8.81 6.19
CA ILE A 56 17.83 -7.44 5.86
C ILE A 56 19.08 -6.60 5.61
N GLU A 57 19.23 -6.08 4.39
CA GLU A 57 20.31 -5.20 4.00
C GLU A 57 20.04 -3.79 4.52
N LYS A 58 20.90 -3.34 5.44
CA LYS A 58 20.84 -2.01 6.02
C LYS A 58 21.54 -0.99 5.12
N SER A 59 20.83 0.08 4.76
CA SER A 59 21.30 1.20 3.94
C SER A 59 21.11 2.54 4.68
N ALA A 60 21.83 3.56 4.23
CA ALA A 60 21.58 4.97 4.62
C ALA A 60 20.56 5.66 3.69
N THR A 61 20.13 5.00 2.61
CA THR A 61 19.08 5.48 1.69
C THR A 61 17.75 5.58 2.44
N PRO A 62 17.19 6.79 2.64
CA PRO A 62 15.95 6.93 3.37
C PRO A 62 14.75 6.51 2.53
N THR A 63 13.69 6.07 3.20
CA THR A 63 12.40 5.73 2.60
C THR A 63 11.35 6.71 3.10
N LEU A 64 10.72 7.45 2.19
CA LEU A 64 9.66 8.38 2.52
C LEU A 64 8.31 7.66 2.49
N PHE A 65 7.53 7.84 3.55
CA PHE A 65 6.18 7.32 3.68
C PHE A 65 5.18 8.46 3.52
N VAL A 66 4.36 8.40 2.46
CA VAL A 66 3.39 9.43 2.07
C VAL A 66 1.97 8.90 2.26
N HIS A 67 1.20 9.55 3.13
CA HIS A 67 -0.13 9.08 3.52
C HIS A 67 -1.20 9.36 2.45
N GLY A 68 -2.32 8.64 2.54
CA GLY A 68 -3.51 8.89 1.71
C GLY A 68 -4.35 10.09 2.15
N HIS A 69 -5.49 10.29 1.50
CA HIS A 69 -6.46 11.33 1.86
C HIS A 69 -6.90 11.21 3.34
N GLN A 70 -6.94 12.33 4.07
CA GLN A 70 -7.17 12.40 5.53
C GLN A 70 -6.12 11.69 6.39
N GLY A 71 -4.99 11.29 5.80
CA GLY A 71 -3.90 10.68 6.53
C GLY A 71 -3.23 11.62 7.53
N THR A 72 -2.51 11.03 8.47
CA THR A 72 -1.78 11.73 9.54
C THR A 72 -0.52 10.95 9.87
N VAL A 73 0.28 11.43 10.83
CA VAL A 73 1.41 10.69 11.41
C VAL A 73 1.05 9.30 11.94
N ASN A 74 -0.24 9.01 12.16
CA ASN A 74 -0.70 7.69 12.60
C ASN A 74 -0.95 6.71 11.45
N SER A 75 -0.99 7.16 10.20
CA SER A 75 -1.40 6.33 9.05
C SER A 75 -0.51 5.10 8.88
N PHE A 76 0.82 5.24 9.01
CA PHE A 76 1.75 4.11 8.90
C PHE A 76 2.26 3.62 10.25
N ARG A 77 1.66 4.04 11.36
CA ARG A 77 2.23 3.80 12.70
C ARG A 77 2.44 2.33 12.98
N SER A 78 1.47 1.48 12.65
CA SER A 78 1.56 0.03 12.88
C SER A 78 2.70 -0.61 12.08
N MET A 79 2.78 -0.27 10.80
CA MET A 79 3.85 -0.72 9.90
C MET A 79 5.23 -0.24 10.35
N ILE A 80 5.38 1.04 10.69
CA ILE A 80 6.66 1.60 11.15
C ILE A 80 7.07 0.96 12.48
N ASN A 81 6.15 0.83 13.43
CA ASN A 81 6.44 0.16 14.70
C ASN A 81 6.90 -1.29 14.49
N TYR A 82 6.26 -2.03 13.58
CA TYR A 82 6.70 -3.38 13.21
C TYR A 82 8.15 -3.36 12.68
N MET A 83 8.47 -2.43 11.78
CA MET A 83 9.83 -2.34 11.23
C MET A 83 10.87 -1.95 12.30
N GLU A 84 10.51 -1.11 13.27
CA GLU A 84 11.39 -0.75 14.40
C GLU A 84 11.58 -1.93 15.37
N GLU A 85 10.50 -2.62 15.73
CA GLU A 85 10.51 -3.76 16.66
C GLU A 85 11.32 -4.95 16.11
N GLU A 86 11.23 -5.20 14.80
CA GLU A 86 11.98 -6.25 14.10
C GLU A 86 13.39 -5.79 13.66
N ASN A 87 13.82 -4.57 14.05
CA ASN A 87 15.12 -3.99 13.69
C ASN A 87 15.36 -3.93 12.16
N ILE A 88 14.30 -3.76 11.37
CA ILE A 88 14.32 -3.65 9.90
C ILE A 88 14.64 -2.22 9.47
N ALA A 89 14.04 -1.23 10.12
CA ALA A 89 14.18 0.19 9.81
C ALA A 89 13.97 1.05 11.07
N GLU A 90 14.41 2.31 11.04
CA GLU A 90 14.23 3.27 12.14
C GLU A 90 13.56 4.55 11.64
N ARG A 91 12.52 5.03 12.32
CA ARG A 91 11.97 6.35 11.99
C ARG A 91 12.84 7.44 12.58
N GLU A 92 13.55 8.13 11.70
CA GLU A 92 14.47 9.20 12.09
C GLU A 92 13.85 10.60 11.95
N MET A 93 12.86 10.77 11.06
CA MET A 93 12.32 12.09 10.75
C MET A 93 10.81 12.08 10.45
N VAL A 94 10.14 13.15 10.83
CA VAL A 94 8.81 13.54 10.35
C VAL A 94 8.92 14.90 9.69
N VAL A 95 8.48 15.00 8.43
CA VAL A 95 8.38 16.26 7.70
C VAL A 95 6.90 16.61 7.58
N THR A 96 6.48 17.72 8.18
CA THR A 96 5.15 18.29 8.00
C THR A 96 5.21 19.36 6.91
N VAL A 97 4.39 19.20 5.86
CA VAL A 97 4.27 20.18 4.78
C VAL A 97 3.02 21.01 4.99
N HIS A 98 3.20 22.32 5.11
CA HIS A 98 2.13 23.28 5.22
C HIS A 98 1.45 23.53 3.86
N PRO A 99 0.23 24.10 3.83
CA PRO A 99 -0.50 24.32 2.58
C PRO A 99 0.22 25.25 1.59
N ASP A 100 1.13 26.11 2.08
CA ASP A 100 1.95 26.99 1.24
C ASP A 100 3.25 26.33 0.74
N GLY A 101 3.46 25.05 1.07
CA GLY A 101 4.64 24.27 0.70
C GLY A 101 5.83 24.43 1.64
N SER A 102 5.74 25.25 2.69
CA SER A 102 6.78 25.33 3.72
C SER A 102 6.85 24.05 4.57
N LEU A 103 8.03 23.76 5.12
CA LEU A 103 8.33 22.50 5.80
C LEU A 103 8.69 22.74 7.27
N ASP A 104 8.07 21.98 8.15
CA ASP A 104 8.46 21.81 9.55
C ASP A 104 9.02 20.38 9.75
N THR A 105 10.18 20.25 10.37
CA THR A 105 10.85 18.96 10.58
C THR A 105 10.97 18.62 12.06
N GLU A 106 10.63 17.38 12.40
CA GLU A 106 10.91 16.77 13.70
C GLU A 106 11.89 15.61 13.51
N GLY A 107 13.00 15.63 14.26
CA GLY A 107 14.09 14.67 14.08
C GLY A 107 15.10 15.11 13.02
N GLU A 108 16.07 14.24 12.75
CA GLU A 108 17.16 14.48 11.79
C GLU A 108 17.65 13.13 11.24
N LEU A 109 18.10 13.10 9.98
CA LEU A 109 18.72 11.90 9.44
C LEU A 109 20.10 11.72 10.08
N SER A 110 20.34 10.54 10.64
CA SER A 110 21.58 10.19 11.33
C SER A 110 22.76 10.03 10.36
N GLY A 111 22.47 9.68 9.10
CA GLY A 111 23.45 9.24 8.11
C GLY A 111 23.97 7.82 8.34
N GLU A 112 23.49 7.15 9.38
CA GLU A 112 23.81 5.75 9.67
C GLU A 112 23.02 4.81 8.77
N ARG A 113 23.50 3.56 8.66
CA ARG A 113 22.83 2.52 7.89
C ARG A 113 21.73 1.88 8.73
N THR A 114 20.65 2.62 8.97
CA THR A 114 19.51 2.19 9.80
C THR A 114 18.31 1.76 8.97
N ASN A 115 18.33 1.94 7.63
CA ASN A 115 17.16 2.07 6.76
C ASN A 115 16.26 3.21 7.26
N PRO A 116 16.68 4.49 7.15
CA PRO A 116 15.95 5.59 7.74
C PRO A 116 14.55 5.73 7.13
N ILE A 117 13.54 5.86 7.98
CA ILE A 117 12.18 6.18 7.59
C ILE A 117 11.93 7.66 7.83
N ILE A 118 11.41 8.33 6.80
CA ILE A 118 10.91 9.71 6.85
C ILE A 118 9.40 9.66 6.64
N GLN A 119 8.61 10.13 7.60
CA GLN A 119 7.17 10.30 7.38
C GLN A 119 6.89 11.68 6.81
N VAL A 120 6.21 11.74 5.67
CA VAL A 120 5.77 13.00 5.06
C VAL A 120 4.29 13.21 5.36
N ILE A 121 3.99 14.29 6.07
CA ILE A 121 2.65 14.64 6.54
C ILE A 121 2.20 15.93 5.87
N PHE A 122 1.14 15.86 5.07
CA PHE A 122 0.51 17.05 4.52
C PHE A 122 -0.46 17.62 5.56
N GLU A 123 -0.28 18.87 5.97
CA GLU A 123 -1.21 19.52 6.93
C GLU A 123 -2.61 19.63 6.32
N ASP A 124 -2.70 20.06 5.05
CA ASP A 124 -3.93 19.99 4.26
C ASP A 124 -4.06 18.61 3.60
N ASN A 125 -4.34 17.61 4.44
CA ASN A 125 -4.40 16.20 4.07
C ASN A 125 -5.59 15.81 3.17
N VAL A 126 -6.39 16.77 2.71
CA VAL A 126 -7.51 16.55 1.76
C VAL A 126 -7.30 17.24 0.42
N ASN A 127 -6.14 17.86 0.20
CA ASN A 127 -5.80 18.55 -1.04
C ASN A 127 -5.59 17.58 -2.21
N ASN A 128 -5.51 18.12 -3.43
CA ASN A 128 -5.39 17.36 -4.68
C ASN A 128 -3.96 16.84 -4.92
N GLU A 129 -3.85 15.88 -5.82
CA GLU A 129 -2.59 15.20 -6.15
C GLU A 129 -1.53 16.13 -6.78
N TRP A 130 -1.92 17.21 -7.46
CA TRP A 130 -0.96 18.15 -8.05
C TRP A 130 -0.23 18.94 -6.96
N ASN A 131 -0.95 19.49 -5.99
CA ASN A 131 -0.34 20.17 -4.85
C ASN A 131 0.50 19.21 -4.01
N GLN A 132 0.01 17.98 -3.79
CA GLN A 132 0.78 16.96 -3.08
C GLN A 132 2.06 16.57 -3.83
N THR A 133 2.04 16.55 -5.16
CA THR A 133 3.22 16.31 -6.00
C THR A 133 4.27 17.42 -5.81
N GLU A 134 3.85 18.69 -5.80
CA GLU A 134 4.72 19.82 -5.49
C GLU A 134 5.27 19.75 -4.05
N TRP A 135 4.47 19.31 -3.08
CA TRP A 135 4.90 19.14 -1.69
C TRP A 135 5.92 18.02 -1.51
N ILE A 136 5.78 16.91 -2.25
CA ILE A 136 6.80 15.86 -2.32
C ILE A 136 8.09 16.42 -2.92
N GLN A 137 7.98 17.20 -4.00
CA GLN A 137 9.13 17.86 -4.63
C GLN A 137 9.85 18.81 -3.66
N ASN A 138 9.13 19.67 -2.95
CA ASN A 138 9.72 20.58 -1.95
C ASN A 138 10.43 19.80 -0.84
N THR A 139 9.80 18.72 -0.35
CA THR A 139 10.39 17.85 0.68
C THR A 139 11.71 17.25 0.20
N LEU A 140 11.72 16.66 -1.00
CA LEU A 140 12.91 16.03 -1.57
C LEU A 140 14.00 17.05 -1.92
N SER A 141 13.63 18.24 -2.37
CA SER A 141 14.57 19.35 -2.60
C SER A 141 15.26 19.77 -1.29
N SER A 142 14.51 19.95 -0.21
CA SER A 142 15.07 20.29 1.10
C SER A 142 16.00 19.19 1.60
N LEU A 143 15.57 17.92 1.50
CA LEU A 143 16.37 16.80 1.94
C LEU A 143 17.67 16.63 1.12
N LYS A 144 17.62 16.89 -0.19
CA LYS A 144 18.82 16.93 -1.05
C LYS A 144 19.78 18.03 -0.62
N GLU A 145 19.27 19.23 -0.37
CA GLU A 145 20.09 20.37 0.03
C GLU A 145 20.74 20.14 1.40
N ASP A 146 19.96 19.71 2.38
CA ASP A 146 20.38 19.59 3.78
C ASP A 146 21.26 18.36 4.04
N TYR A 147 20.95 17.22 3.42
CA TYR A 147 21.58 15.92 3.69
C TYR A 147 22.32 15.32 2.50
N GLN A 148 22.34 15.99 1.34
CA GLN A 148 23.06 15.57 0.13
C GLN A 148 22.66 14.16 -0.34
N LEU A 149 21.37 13.83 -0.21
CA LEU A 149 20.83 12.53 -0.59
C LEU A 149 20.88 12.34 -2.11
N ASP A 150 21.57 11.33 -2.61
CA ASP A 150 21.55 11.03 -4.05
C ASP A 150 20.33 10.22 -4.47
N GLN A 151 19.84 9.37 -3.57
CA GLN A 151 18.71 8.49 -3.83
C GLN A 151 17.81 8.36 -2.60
N VAL A 152 16.53 8.11 -2.85
CA VAL A 152 15.54 7.78 -1.83
C VAL A 152 14.62 6.66 -2.33
N ASN A 153 13.85 6.05 -1.42
CA ASN A 153 12.71 5.20 -1.79
C ASN A 153 11.40 5.91 -1.42
N LEU A 154 10.30 5.53 -2.08
CA LEU A 154 8.95 6.07 -1.82
C LEU A 154 7.97 4.94 -1.49
N VAL A 155 7.17 5.12 -0.44
CA VAL A 155 6.01 4.29 -0.12
C VAL A 155 4.81 5.21 -0.01
N GLY A 156 3.84 5.04 -0.90
CA GLY A 156 2.64 5.88 -0.93
C GLY A 156 1.37 5.06 -0.77
N HIS A 157 0.54 5.42 0.22
CA HIS A 157 -0.78 4.81 0.40
C HIS A 157 -1.85 5.63 -0.29
N SER A 158 -2.76 4.97 -1.03
CA SER A 158 -3.92 5.61 -1.64
C SER A 158 -3.50 6.84 -2.46
N MET A 159 -4.02 8.03 -2.14
CA MET A 159 -3.63 9.29 -2.80
C MET A 159 -2.13 9.61 -2.68
N GLY A 160 -1.47 9.21 -1.59
CA GLY A 160 -0.01 9.37 -1.45
C GLY A 160 0.76 8.56 -2.50
N GLY A 161 0.25 7.40 -2.91
CA GLY A 161 0.82 6.60 -4.00
C GLY A 161 0.61 7.26 -5.36
N VAL A 162 -0.59 7.82 -5.60
CA VAL A 162 -0.90 8.60 -6.81
C VAL A 162 0.02 9.82 -6.93
N SER A 163 0.15 10.60 -5.86
CA SER A 163 0.98 11.82 -5.84
C SER A 163 2.47 11.49 -5.98
N SER A 164 2.93 10.37 -5.40
CA SER A 164 4.30 9.88 -5.57
C SER A 164 4.58 9.45 -7.02
N TYR A 165 3.65 8.73 -7.67
CA TYR A 165 3.78 8.35 -9.07
C TYR A 165 3.82 9.58 -9.99
N ARG A 166 2.92 10.54 -9.76
CA ARG A 166 2.90 11.80 -10.50
C ARG A 166 4.20 12.58 -10.29
N TYR A 167 4.73 12.62 -9.07
CA TYR A 167 6.03 13.23 -8.76
C TYR A 167 7.15 12.61 -9.61
N MET A 168 7.24 11.28 -9.65
CA MET A 168 8.28 10.59 -10.43
C MET A 168 8.23 10.95 -11.92
N GLY A 169 7.04 11.06 -12.51
CA GLY A 169 6.93 11.43 -13.92
C GLY A 169 7.06 12.95 -14.18
N THR A 170 6.68 13.79 -13.23
CA THR A 170 6.74 15.25 -13.41
C THR A 170 8.16 15.80 -13.18
N TYR A 171 8.87 15.23 -12.21
CA TYR A 171 10.15 15.75 -11.71
C TYR A 171 11.30 14.74 -11.77
N GLY A 172 11.07 13.49 -12.23
CA GLY A 172 12.07 12.42 -12.19
C GLY A 172 13.32 12.65 -13.04
N GLN A 173 13.31 13.66 -13.92
CA GLN A 173 14.47 14.06 -14.75
C GLN A 173 15.19 15.30 -14.20
N GLU A 174 14.78 15.84 -13.04
CA GLU A 174 15.43 17.01 -12.44
C GLU A 174 16.65 16.59 -11.61
N GLU A 175 17.86 16.83 -12.13
CA GLU A 175 19.13 16.50 -11.45
C GLU A 175 19.33 17.20 -10.09
N SER A 176 18.55 18.25 -9.80
CA SER A 176 18.54 18.93 -8.50
C SER A 176 17.79 18.16 -7.41
N LEU A 177 17.12 17.07 -7.75
CA LEU A 177 16.37 16.21 -6.83
C LEU A 177 17.08 14.85 -6.67
N PRO A 178 16.84 14.13 -5.57
CA PRO A 178 17.32 12.75 -5.44
C PRO A 178 16.57 11.84 -6.43
N GLU A 179 17.26 10.83 -6.94
CA GLU A 179 16.62 9.78 -7.75
C GLU A 179 15.72 8.90 -6.87
N ILE A 180 14.63 8.39 -7.45
CA ILE A 180 13.80 7.39 -6.79
C ILE A 180 14.33 6.00 -7.15
N ASN A 181 14.86 5.28 -6.16
CA ASN A 181 15.43 3.95 -6.36
C ASN A 181 14.35 2.86 -6.32
N LYS A 182 13.41 2.95 -5.38
CA LYS A 182 12.28 2.03 -5.24
C LYS A 182 10.99 2.79 -4.95
N PHE A 183 9.89 2.39 -5.58
CA PHE A 183 8.55 2.92 -5.33
C PHE A 183 7.57 1.79 -4.99
N ILE A 184 6.76 2.01 -3.95
CA ILE A 184 5.63 1.15 -3.61
C ILE A 184 4.33 1.96 -3.64
N GLY A 185 3.39 1.54 -4.48
CA GLY A 185 2.01 2.02 -4.49
C GLY A 185 1.10 1.07 -3.71
N LEU A 186 0.61 1.50 -2.54
CA LEU A 186 -0.26 0.69 -1.67
C LEU A 186 -1.71 1.14 -1.80
N GLY A 187 -2.55 0.35 -2.48
CA GLY A 187 -3.97 0.65 -2.68
C GLY A 187 -4.21 1.99 -3.37
N ALA A 188 -3.34 2.38 -4.31
CA ALA A 188 -3.37 3.68 -4.96
C ALA A 188 -4.35 3.69 -6.15
N PRO A 189 -5.32 4.63 -6.23
CA PRO A 189 -6.29 4.69 -7.32
C PRO A 189 -5.71 5.31 -8.61
N PHE A 190 -4.82 4.58 -9.28
CA PHE A 190 -4.12 5.10 -10.46
C PHE A 190 -5.05 5.40 -11.66
N ASN A 191 -6.15 4.67 -11.80
CA ASN A 191 -7.22 4.93 -12.78
C ASN A 191 -8.51 5.40 -12.09
N ASP A 192 -8.37 6.35 -11.16
CA ASP A 192 -9.46 6.85 -10.31
C ASP A 192 -10.17 5.71 -9.56
N PHE A 193 -11.49 5.72 -9.50
CA PHE A 193 -12.30 4.70 -8.85
C PHE A 193 -13.13 3.93 -9.89
N ILE A 194 -12.63 3.86 -11.13
CA ILE A 194 -13.26 3.13 -12.22
C ILE A 194 -13.15 1.62 -11.93
N ASN A 195 -14.30 0.96 -11.89
CA ASN A 195 -14.40 -0.47 -11.63
C ASN A 195 -14.97 -1.17 -12.87
N THR A 196 -14.12 -1.89 -13.60
CA THR A 196 -14.48 -2.68 -14.78
C THR A 196 -14.55 -4.18 -14.48
N SER A 197 -14.46 -4.60 -13.22
CA SER A 197 -14.35 -6.02 -12.84
C SER A 197 -15.56 -6.91 -13.21
N ASP A 198 -16.68 -6.32 -13.63
CA ASP A 198 -17.85 -7.05 -14.13
C ASP A 198 -17.74 -7.43 -15.62
N HIS A 199 -16.86 -6.78 -16.39
CA HIS A 199 -16.64 -7.07 -17.81
C HIS A 199 -15.17 -7.23 -18.24
N GLN A 200 -14.22 -6.80 -17.42
CA GLN A 200 -12.79 -6.95 -17.62
C GLN A 200 -12.20 -7.91 -16.57
N SER A 201 -11.54 -8.98 -17.03
CA SER A 201 -10.84 -9.89 -16.12
C SER A 201 -9.50 -9.32 -15.64
N LEU A 202 -8.98 -9.79 -14.51
CA LEU A 202 -7.65 -9.39 -14.04
C LEU A 202 -6.55 -9.70 -15.06
N ASP A 203 -6.56 -10.90 -15.66
CA ASP A 203 -5.55 -11.27 -16.66
C ASP A 203 -5.58 -10.29 -17.86
N ASP A 204 -6.78 -9.95 -18.34
CA ASP A 204 -6.96 -8.98 -19.42
C ASP A 204 -6.50 -7.57 -19.05
N LEU A 205 -6.76 -7.13 -17.81
CA LEU A 205 -6.21 -5.87 -17.29
C LEU A 205 -4.68 -5.87 -17.29
N LEU A 206 -4.06 -6.93 -16.80
CA LEU A 206 -2.60 -7.02 -16.68
C LEU A 206 -1.91 -7.15 -18.04
N ASP A 207 -2.57 -7.77 -19.02
CA ASP A 207 -2.03 -7.91 -20.38
C ASP A 207 -2.23 -6.64 -21.23
N ASN A 208 -3.38 -5.95 -21.08
CA ASN A 208 -3.83 -4.94 -22.05
C ASN A 208 -4.07 -3.54 -21.47
N GLY A 209 -4.05 -3.35 -20.15
CA GLY A 209 -4.43 -2.09 -19.52
C GLY A 209 -5.94 -1.95 -19.27
N PRO A 210 -6.36 -0.88 -18.58
CA PRO A 210 -7.77 -0.65 -18.28
C PRO A 210 -8.59 -0.40 -19.57
N GLU A 211 -9.77 -1.03 -19.70
CA GLU A 211 -10.67 -0.80 -20.83
C GLU A 211 -11.28 0.62 -20.83
N GLU A 212 -11.43 1.22 -19.65
CA GLU A 212 -11.94 2.57 -19.44
C GLU A 212 -10.87 3.45 -18.80
N LEU A 213 -10.45 4.50 -19.50
CA LEU A 213 -9.36 5.38 -19.07
C LEU A 213 -9.91 6.63 -18.36
N SER A 214 -9.48 6.86 -17.12
CA SER A 214 -9.70 8.13 -16.44
C SER A 214 -8.76 9.22 -16.96
N GLU A 215 -9.03 10.48 -16.63
CA GLU A 215 -8.10 11.58 -16.95
C GLU A 215 -6.74 11.38 -16.26
N ARG A 216 -6.73 10.88 -15.01
CA ARG A 216 -5.49 10.57 -14.29
C ARG A 216 -4.67 9.50 -15.00
N TYR A 217 -5.31 8.44 -15.49
CA TYR A 217 -4.58 7.40 -16.19
C TYR A 217 -3.97 7.93 -17.50
N GLN A 218 -4.70 8.76 -18.24
CA GLN A 218 -4.18 9.42 -19.45
C GLN A 218 -2.97 10.30 -19.14
N ASP A 219 -3.00 11.07 -18.05
CA ASP A 219 -1.81 11.80 -17.58
C ASP A 219 -0.63 10.85 -17.31
N PHE A 220 -0.89 9.69 -16.70
CA PHE A 220 0.15 8.70 -16.40
C PHE A 220 0.72 8.05 -17.66
N GLU A 221 -0.05 7.86 -18.73
CA GLU A 221 0.50 7.44 -20.02
C GLU A 221 1.55 8.43 -20.55
N GLU A 222 1.32 9.73 -20.38
CA GLU A 222 2.26 10.78 -20.80
C GLU A 222 3.47 10.93 -19.87
N LEU A 223 3.25 10.74 -18.56
CA LEU A 223 4.27 10.93 -17.53
C LEU A 223 5.20 9.73 -17.33
N THR A 224 4.73 8.50 -17.58
CA THR A 224 5.50 7.27 -17.32
C THR A 224 6.86 7.25 -18.04
N PRO A 225 6.98 7.67 -19.32
CA PRO A 225 8.27 7.72 -20.01
C PRO A 225 9.29 8.71 -19.41
N GLN A 226 8.87 9.58 -18.48
CA GLN A 226 9.75 10.53 -17.80
C GLN A 226 10.25 10.02 -16.43
N ILE A 227 9.73 8.89 -15.95
CA ILE A 227 10.21 8.25 -14.72
C ILE A 227 11.61 7.67 -14.99
N SER A 228 12.52 7.73 -14.01
CA SER A 228 13.84 7.12 -14.13
C SER A 228 13.73 5.61 -14.34
N GLN A 229 14.33 5.10 -15.41
CA GLN A 229 14.29 3.67 -15.78
C GLN A 229 14.88 2.75 -14.70
N ASP A 230 15.75 3.28 -13.84
CA ASP A 230 16.36 2.51 -12.75
C ASP A 230 15.41 2.33 -11.55
N THR A 231 14.24 2.97 -11.56
CA THR A 231 13.22 2.84 -10.51
C THR A 231 12.61 1.44 -10.52
N LYS A 232 12.68 0.74 -9.40
CA LYS A 232 11.93 -0.52 -9.20
C LYS A 232 10.57 -0.25 -8.59
N ILE A 233 9.53 -0.93 -9.04
CA ILE A 233 8.15 -0.62 -8.67
C ILE A 233 7.44 -1.86 -8.12
N LEU A 234 6.74 -1.69 -7.00
CA LEU A 234 5.81 -2.68 -6.48
C LEU A 234 4.41 -2.07 -6.31
N LEU A 235 3.41 -2.69 -6.92
CA LEU A 235 2.01 -2.32 -6.76
C LEU A 235 1.30 -3.31 -5.83
N ILE A 236 0.77 -2.83 -4.71
CA ILE A 236 0.05 -3.69 -3.75
C ILE A 236 -1.42 -3.29 -3.75
N ALA A 237 -2.30 -4.21 -4.13
CA ALA A 237 -3.74 -4.02 -4.15
C ALA A 237 -4.45 -4.92 -3.14
N GLY A 238 -5.63 -4.50 -2.69
CA GLY A 238 -6.50 -5.29 -1.81
C GLY A 238 -7.72 -5.86 -2.54
N GLN A 239 -8.12 -7.06 -2.14
CA GLN A 239 -9.34 -7.73 -2.61
C GLN A 239 -10.08 -8.34 -1.40
N LEU A 240 -11.26 -7.81 -1.08
CA LEU A 240 -12.03 -8.23 0.10
C LEU A 240 -12.58 -9.65 0.00
N SER A 241 -12.94 -10.11 -1.21
CA SER A 241 -13.41 -11.47 -1.45
C SER A 241 -13.34 -11.88 -2.92
N GLU A 242 -13.59 -13.16 -3.21
CA GLU A 242 -13.73 -13.70 -4.58
C GLU A 242 -14.83 -13.02 -5.42
N SER A 243 -15.76 -12.30 -4.77
CA SER A 243 -16.86 -11.58 -5.42
C SER A 243 -16.78 -10.05 -5.26
N ASP A 244 -15.74 -9.56 -4.59
CA ASP A 244 -15.51 -8.13 -4.34
C ASP A 244 -14.05 -7.81 -4.65
N PHE A 245 -13.83 -7.43 -5.91
CA PHE A 245 -12.52 -7.08 -6.49
C PHE A 245 -12.08 -5.67 -6.09
N SER A 246 -12.21 -5.33 -4.82
CA SER A 246 -11.78 -4.05 -4.26
C SER A 246 -11.27 -4.22 -2.84
N ASP A 247 -10.57 -3.21 -2.33
CA ASP A 247 -10.24 -3.09 -0.90
C ASP A 247 -11.39 -2.45 -0.08
N GLY A 248 -12.58 -2.32 -0.68
CA GLY A 248 -13.73 -1.61 -0.13
C GLY A 248 -13.75 -0.10 -0.44
N MET A 249 -12.71 0.43 -1.07
CA MET A 249 -12.65 1.82 -1.57
C MET A 249 -12.11 1.89 -2.99
N VAL A 250 -10.96 1.30 -3.25
CA VAL A 250 -10.26 1.30 -4.54
C VAL A 250 -10.49 -0.04 -5.25
N PRO A 251 -11.05 -0.03 -6.46
CA PRO A 251 -11.14 -1.24 -7.29
C PRO A 251 -9.76 -1.78 -7.64
N LEU A 252 -9.63 -3.10 -7.69
CA LEU A 252 -8.42 -3.79 -8.15
C LEU A 252 -8.02 -3.33 -9.56
N THR A 253 -9.02 -3.10 -10.42
CA THR A 253 -8.86 -2.59 -11.79
C THR A 253 -8.23 -1.20 -11.86
N SER A 254 -8.36 -0.41 -10.80
CA SER A 254 -7.68 0.89 -10.70
C SER A 254 -6.31 0.76 -10.04
N ALA A 255 -6.21 -0.01 -8.95
CA ALA A 255 -4.98 -0.17 -8.19
C ALA A 255 -3.83 -0.80 -8.99
N LEU A 256 -4.15 -1.65 -9.97
CA LEU A 256 -3.17 -2.31 -10.83
C LEU A 256 -3.16 -1.77 -12.27
N SER A 257 -3.94 -0.74 -12.57
CA SER A 257 -4.11 -0.22 -13.94
C SER A 257 -2.79 0.15 -14.63
N VAL A 258 -1.82 0.68 -13.87
CA VAL A 258 -0.52 1.12 -14.42
C VAL A 258 0.48 -0.03 -14.61
N TYR A 259 0.20 -1.25 -14.14
CA TYR A 259 1.09 -2.40 -14.34
C TYR A 259 1.48 -2.64 -15.82
N PRO A 260 0.52 -2.83 -16.75
CA PRO A 260 0.84 -3.01 -18.17
C PRO A 260 1.52 -1.80 -18.80
N LEU A 261 1.20 -0.58 -18.34
CA LEU A 261 1.86 0.64 -18.79
C LEU A 261 3.34 0.64 -18.38
N LEU A 262 3.65 0.21 -17.16
CA LEU A 262 5.02 0.08 -16.66
C LEU A 262 5.79 -1.04 -17.39
N GLU A 263 5.18 -2.23 -17.57
CA GLU A 263 5.76 -3.33 -18.36
C GLU A 263 6.07 -2.89 -19.80
N ALA A 264 5.14 -2.18 -20.45
CA ALA A 264 5.33 -1.67 -21.82
C ALA A 264 6.45 -0.63 -21.94
N ASN A 265 6.81 0.04 -20.84
CA ASN A 265 7.95 0.95 -20.74
C ASN A 265 9.19 0.27 -20.11
N GLU A 266 9.24 -1.07 -20.06
CA GLU A 266 10.40 -1.87 -19.64
C GLU A 266 10.86 -1.63 -18.17
N PHE A 267 9.95 -1.22 -17.29
CA PHE A 267 10.25 -1.08 -15.85
C PHE A 267 10.39 -2.44 -15.15
N ASP A 268 11.23 -2.51 -14.10
CA ASP A 268 11.23 -3.62 -13.13
C ASP A 268 10.02 -3.44 -12.20
N VAL A 269 8.87 -3.96 -12.62
CA VAL A 269 7.59 -3.84 -11.91
C VAL A 269 7.06 -5.20 -11.48
N ASP A 270 6.61 -5.27 -10.22
CA ASP A 270 5.87 -6.41 -9.67
C ASP A 270 4.54 -5.94 -9.07
N TYR A 271 3.62 -6.87 -8.86
CA TYR A 271 2.35 -6.61 -8.19
C TYR A 271 1.97 -7.70 -7.19
N SER A 272 1.23 -7.31 -6.16
CA SER A 272 0.73 -8.20 -5.11
C SER A 272 -0.74 -7.93 -4.83
N ILE A 273 -1.53 -8.99 -4.66
CA ILE A 273 -2.94 -8.91 -4.28
C ILE A 273 -3.11 -9.52 -2.89
N VAL A 274 -3.42 -8.66 -1.93
CA VAL A 274 -3.76 -9.04 -0.56
C VAL A 274 -5.24 -9.40 -0.52
N ASN A 275 -5.57 -10.56 0.06
CA ASN A 275 -6.93 -11.10 0.03
C ASN A 275 -7.58 -11.13 1.41
N GLY A 276 -8.91 -10.99 1.43
CA GLY A 276 -9.74 -11.15 2.62
C GLY A 276 -9.94 -9.86 3.43
N GLN A 277 -10.47 -9.97 4.65
CA GLN A 277 -10.86 -8.79 5.44
C GLN A 277 -9.68 -7.87 5.81
N ASN A 278 -8.47 -8.41 5.93
CA ASN A 278 -7.26 -7.64 6.19
C ASN A 278 -6.70 -6.94 4.93
N ALA A 279 -7.37 -7.09 3.79
CA ALA A 279 -7.10 -6.36 2.56
C ALA A 279 -7.93 -5.08 2.43
N GLN A 280 -8.72 -4.72 3.45
CA GLN A 280 -9.48 -3.47 3.44
C GLN A 280 -8.56 -2.25 3.32
N HIS A 281 -9.02 -1.18 2.66
CA HIS A 281 -8.22 -0.02 2.27
C HIS A 281 -7.26 0.53 3.33
N SER A 282 -7.71 0.69 4.58
CA SER A 282 -6.87 1.13 5.69
C SER A 282 -6.16 -0.04 6.39
N MET A 283 -6.72 -1.25 6.32
CA MET A 283 -6.06 -2.44 6.87
C MET A 283 -4.79 -2.83 6.10
N LEU A 284 -4.63 -2.40 4.85
CA LEU A 284 -3.42 -2.62 4.07
C LEU A 284 -2.15 -2.13 4.80
N HIS A 285 -2.20 -0.99 5.49
CA HIS A 285 -1.08 -0.47 6.28
C HIS A 285 -1.07 -0.92 7.76
N GLU A 286 -1.98 -1.84 8.12
CA GLU A 286 -2.09 -2.48 9.44
C GLU A 286 -1.84 -4.00 9.36
N ASN A 287 -1.41 -4.50 8.20
CA ASN A 287 -1.34 -5.92 7.89
C ASN A 287 0.12 -6.38 7.87
N ASN A 288 0.48 -7.30 8.77
CA ASN A 288 1.85 -7.83 8.87
C ASN A 288 2.34 -8.48 7.58
N GLN A 289 1.47 -9.13 6.79
CA GLN A 289 1.86 -9.69 5.49
C GLN A 289 2.31 -8.58 4.53
N VAL A 290 1.64 -7.42 4.56
CA VAL A 290 2.03 -6.26 3.75
C VAL A 290 3.32 -5.66 4.28
N ASN A 291 3.49 -5.57 5.60
CA ASN A 291 4.72 -5.07 6.21
C ASN A 291 5.94 -5.93 5.79
N GLU A 292 5.80 -7.25 5.81
CA GLU A 292 6.83 -8.19 5.36
C GLU A 292 7.15 -8.02 3.87
N GLN A 293 6.13 -7.91 3.00
CA GLN A 293 6.32 -7.67 1.56
C GLN A 293 7.05 -6.36 1.27
N ILE A 294 6.66 -5.29 1.96
CA ILE A 294 7.31 -3.97 1.82
C ILE A 294 8.77 -4.04 2.30
N ALA A 295 9.02 -4.67 3.45
CA ALA A 295 10.37 -4.80 3.98
C ALA A 295 11.28 -5.60 3.04
N GLN A 296 10.77 -6.71 2.51
CA GLN A 296 11.48 -7.54 1.53
C GLN A 296 11.76 -6.75 0.25
N PHE A 297 10.76 -6.09 -0.32
CA PHE A 297 10.98 -5.31 -1.54
C PHE A 297 11.98 -4.16 -1.35
N LEU A 298 11.97 -3.50 -0.19
CA LEU A 298 12.86 -2.36 0.08
C LEU A 298 14.29 -2.79 0.43
N TRP A 299 14.48 -3.87 1.17
CA TRP A 299 15.75 -4.15 1.87
C TRP A 299 16.24 -5.61 1.80
N GLU A 300 15.64 -6.47 0.98
CA GLU A 300 16.22 -7.77 0.59
C GLU A 300 16.58 -7.78 -0.91
#